data_AF-A0A0S8JAE3-F1
#
_entry.id   AF-A0A0S8JAE3-F1
#
_cell.length_a   1.000
_cell.length_b   1.000
_cell.length_c   1.000
_cell.angle_alpha   90.00
_cell.angle_beta   90.00
_cell.angle_gamma   90.00
#
_symmetry.space_group_name_H-M   'P 1'
#
loop_
_entity.id
_entity.type
_entity.pdbx_description
1 polymer ?
#
loop_
_entity_poly.entity_id
_entity_poly.type
_entity_poly.pdbx_seq_one_letter_code
_entity_poly.pdbx_strand_id
1 'polypeptide(L)'
;MPDTSELITIYVYLGEEAGRTTIIEAQTQLLGEPWITMTTAESGPGFPRHFMVAVRDDYRNRLRSVEDRIWEVVSRVVTTGGPRFSVRLGDHPVWEDDWKERTPSVI
;
A
#
# COMPACT_ATOMS: atom_id res chain seq x y z
N MET A 1 -28.07 -0.49 0.57
CA MET A 1 -26.66 -0.12 0.83
C MET A 1 -25.83 -1.33 0.46
N PRO A 2 -24.70 -1.21 -0.26
CA PRO A 2 -23.85 -2.37 -0.46
C PRO A 2 -23.39 -2.83 0.92
N ASP A 3 -23.65 -4.11 1.19
CA ASP A 3 -23.09 -4.86 2.29
C ASP A 3 -21.57 -4.66 2.23
N THR A 4 -20.98 -3.96 3.20
CA THR A 4 -19.53 -3.90 3.33
C THR A 4 -19.08 -5.27 3.84
N SER A 5 -19.18 -6.27 2.96
CA SER A 5 -18.46 -7.53 3.09
C SER A 5 -17.04 -7.17 3.48
N GLU A 6 -16.60 -7.67 4.64
CA GLU A 6 -15.40 -7.26 5.37
C GLU A 6 -14.22 -7.04 4.43
N LEU A 7 -13.95 -5.78 4.05
CA LEU A 7 -12.80 -5.47 3.21
C LEU A 7 -11.53 -5.70 4.03
N ILE A 8 -10.53 -6.31 3.39
CA ILE A 8 -9.22 -6.46 4.02
C ILE A 8 -8.43 -5.19 3.78
N THR A 9 -7.97 -4.58 4.86
CA THR A 9 -7.22 -3.33 4.80
C THR A 9 -5.72 -3.61 4.77
N ILE A 10 -5.04 -3.05 3.77
CA ILE A 10 -3.59 -3.09 3.62
C ILE A 10 -3.07 -1.66 3.59
N TYR A 11 -2.10 -1.38 4.44
CA TYR A 11 -1.43 -0.09 4.50
C TYR A 11 -0.12 -0.14 3.72
N VAL A 12 0.10 0.88 2.90
CA VAL A 12 1.32 1.08 2.13
C VAL A 12 1.96 2.38 2.59
N TYR A 13 3.18 2.28 3.11
CA TYR A 13 4.01 3.43 3.47
C TYR A 13 5.10 3.57 2.42
N LEU A 14 5.20 4.73 1.75
CA LEU A 14 6.19 4.93 0.69
C LEU A 14 7.50 5.57 1.16
N GLY A 15 7.64 5.87 2.45
CA GLY A 15 8.83 6.54 3.00
C GLY A 15 8.69 8.05 3.08
N GLU A 16 9.48 8.69 3.95
CA GLU A 16 9.43 10.15 4.18
C GLU A 16 9.81 10.98 2.95
N GLU A 17 10.63 10.42 2.07
CA GLU A 17 11.13 11.07 0.86
C GLU A 17 10.15 10.95 -0.33
N ALA A 18 9.04 10.22 -0.17
CA ALA A 18 8.08 10.02 -1.24
C ALA A 18 7.35 11.32 -1.61
N GLY A 19 7.55 11.74 -2.86
CA GLY A 19 6.85 12.89 -3.42
C GLY A 19 5.38 12.59 -3.74
N ARG A 20 4.59 13.65 -3.95
CA ARG A 20 3.17 13.54 -4.32
C ARG A 20 2.92 12.69 -5.57
N THR A 21 3.78 12.82 -6.56
CA THR A 21 3.67 12.05 -7.81
C THR A 21 3.79 10.56 -7.56
N THR A 22 4.74 10.13 -6.72
CA THR A 22 4.99 8.72 -6.38
C THR A 22 3.77 8.08 -5.72
N ILE A 23 3.11 8.79 -4.79
CA ILE A 23 1.90 8.28 -4.13
C ILE A 23 0.74 8.13 -5.11
N ILE A 24 0.48 9.17 -5.92
CA ILE A 24 -0.61 9.13 -6.91
C ILE A 24 -0.37 8.01 -7.92
N GLU A 25 0.87 7.82 -8.37
CA GLU A 25 1.22 6.77 -9.32
C GLU A 25 1.03 5.38 -8.72
N ALA A 26 1.52 5.15 -7.50
CA ALA A 26 1.33 3.88 -6.79
C ALA A 26 -0.16 3.57 -6.59
N GLN A 27 -0.96 4.54 -6.14
CA GLN A 27 -2.42 4.39 -5.99
C GLN A 27 -3.10 4.08 -7.33
N THR A 28 -2.72 4.78 -8.40
CA THR A 28 -3.30 4.59 -9.74
C THR A 28 -3.02 3.18 -10.28
N GLN A 29 -1.77 2.70 -10.15
CA GLN A 29 -1.41 1.36 -10.61
C GLN A 29 -2.10 0.27 -9.78
N LEU A 30 -2.22 0.46 -8.46
CA LEU A 30 -2.91 -0.46 -7.56
C LEU A 30 -4.43 -0.50 -7.82
N LEU A 31 -5.07 0.63 -8.10
CA LEU A 31 -6.49 0.65 -8.51
C LEU A 31 -6.76 -0.11 -9.82
N GLY A 32 -5.73 -0.39 -10.62
CA GLY A 32 -5.82 -1.25 -11.80
C GLY A 32 -5.89 -2.75 -11.48
N GLU A 33 -5.60 -3.16 -10.24
CA GLU A 33 -5.66 -4.57 -9.82
C GLU A 33 -7.10 -4.99 -9.51
N PRO A 34 -7.57 -6.14 -10.04
CA PRO A 34 -8.99 -6.51 -10.03
C PRO A 34 -9.57 -6.87 -8.65
N TRP A 35 -8.72 -6.94 -7.63
CA TRP A 35 -9.04 -7.28 -6.26
C TRP A 35 -8.93 -6.09 -5.31
N ILE A 36 -8.45 -4.95 -5.80
CA ILE A 36 -8.43 -3.69 -5.06
C ILE A 36 -9.74 -2.96 -5.32
N THR A 37 -10.47 -2.68 -4.25
CA THR A 37 -11.76 -1.98 -4.31
C THR A 37 -11.56 -0.47 -4.25
N MET A 38 -10.60 0.00 -3.44
CA MET A 38 -10.29 1.42 -3.32
C MET A 38 -8.91 1.67 -2.72
N THR A 39 -8.41 2.90 -2.89
CA THR A 39 -7.23 3.40 -2.19
C THR A 39 -7.54 4.75 -1.54
N THR A 40 -7.10 4.96 -0.30
CA THR A 40 -7.34 6.20 0.45
C THR A 40 -6.03 6.72 1.01
N ALA A 41 -5.63 7.94 0.67
CA ALA A 41 -4.50 8.57 1.34
C ALA A 41 -4.92 9.00 2.74
N GLU A 42 -4.16 8.63 3.77
CA GLU A 42 -4.51 9.02 5.14
C GLU A 42 -4.07 10.45 5.44
N SER A 43 -5.01 11.28 5.86
CA SER A 43 -4.73 12.67 6.21
C SER A 43 -4.02 12.77 7.57
N GLY A 44 -2.75 13.14 7.56
CA GLY A 44 -2.00 13.62 8.73
C GLY A 44 -1.59 15.09 8.55
N PRO A 45 -0.96 15.73 9.56
CA PRO A 45 -0.35 17.05 9.39
C PRO A 45 0.81 16.96 8.38
N GLY A 46 0.57 17.39 7.14
CA GLY A 46 1.52 17.30 6.03
C GLY A 46 0.94 16.54 4.82
N PHE A 47 1.79 16.26 3.83
CA PHE A 47 1.39 15.38 2.73
C PHE A 47 1.38 13.92 3.25
N PRO A 48 0.33 13.13 2.94
CA PRO A 48 0.25 11.72 3.34
C PRO A 48 1.54 10.99 2.94
N ARG A 49 2.16 10.26 3.87
CA ARG A 49 3.32 9.39 3.58
C ARG A 49 2.90 7.94 3.37
N HIS A 50 1.66 7.64 3.75
CA HIS A 50 1.03 6.34 3.61
C HIS A 50 -0.37 6.48 3.01
N PHE A 51 -0.80 5.40 2.39
CA PHE A 51 -2.17 5.23 1.94
C PHE A 51 -2.65 3.82 2.25
N MET A 52 -3.96 3.73 2.40
CA MET A 52 -4.69 2.50 2.60
C MET A 52 -5.13 1.93 1.25
N VAL A 53 -5.11 0.61 1.12
CA VAL A 53 -5.66 -0.19 0.03
C VAL A 53 -6.72 -1.10 0.63
N ALA A 54 -7.95 -1.05 0.12
CA ALA A 54 -8.99 -1.99 0.51
C ALA A 54 -9.09 -3.13 -0.51
N VAL A 55 -9.01 -4.36 -0.04
CA VAL A 55 -9.03 -5.59 -0.84
C VAL A 55 -10.30 -6.36 -0.59
N ARG A 56 -10.83 -7.00 -1.63
CA ARG A 56 -12.01 -7.86 -1.51
C ARG A 56 -11.72 -9.08 -0.63
N ASP A 57 -12.68 -9.43 0.23
CA ASP A 57 -12.51 -10.50 1.23
C ASP A 57 -12.25 -11.90 0.65
N ASP A 58 -12.70 -12.16 -0.58
CA ASP A 58 -12.46 -13.42 -1.28
C ASP A 58 -10.96 -13.68 -1.55
N TYR A 59 -10.11 -12.67 -1.36
CA TYR A 59 -8.65 -12.79 -1.41
C TYR A 59 -7.99 -13.03 -0.05
N ARG A 60 -8.75 -13.22 1.04
CA ARG A 60 -8.23 -13.54 2.39
C ARG A 60 -7.33 -14.78 2.40
N ASN A 61 -7.66 -15.79 1.61
CA ASN A 61 -6.85 -17.01 1.48
C ASN A 61 -5.63 -16.84 0.56
N ARG A 62 -5.47 -15.68 -0.08
CA ARG A 62 -4.40 -15.35 -1.04
C ARG A 62 -3.63 -14.10 -0.62
N LEU A 63 -3.68 -13.75 0.67
CA LEU A 63 -3.08 -12.52 1.20
C LEU A 63 -1.61 -12.37 0.88
N ARG A 64 -0.81 -13.45 0.96
CA ARG A 64 0.60 -13.40 0.57
C ARG A 64 0.78 -12.98 -0.90
N SER A 65 -0.03 -13.53 -1.82
CA SER A 65 0.04 -13.16 -3.23
C SER A 65 -0.41 -11.72 -3.48
N VAL A 66 -1.38 -11.24 -2.72
CA VAL A 66 -1.83 -9.85 -2.72
C VAL A 66 -0.72 -8.91 -2.22
N GLU A 67 -0.07 -9.24 -1.11
CA GLU A 67 1.07 -8.49 -0.57
C GLU A 67 2.25 -8.47 -1.54
N ASP A 68 2.63 -9.63 -2.09
CA ASP A 68 3.72 -9.74 -3.07
C ASP A 68 3.42 -8.91 -4.32
N ARG A 69 2.15 -8.84 -4.74
CA ARG A 69 1.74 -8.04 -5.89
C ARG A 69 1.74 -6.54 -5.59
N ILE A 70 1.24 -6.10 -4.43
CA ILE A 70 1.37 -4.70 -3.99
C ILE A 70 2.85 -4.32 -3.93
N TRP A 71 3.68 -5.20 -3.37
CA TRP A 71 5.11 -5.00 -3.31
C TRP A 71 5.72 -4.78 -4.70
N GLU A 72 5.38 -5.64 -5.66
CA GLU A 72 5.83 -5.52 -7.03
C GLU A 72 5.41 -4.19 -7.66
N VAL A 73 4.13 -3.80 -7.56
CA VAL A 73 3.62 -2.54 -8.12
C VAL A 73 4.33 -1.35 -7.52
N VAL A 74 4.42 -1.29 -6.18
CA VAL A 74 5.06 -0.18 -5.48
C VAL A 74 6.55 -0.11 -5.79
N SER A 75 7.24 -1.24 -5.89
CA SER A 75 8.66 -1.30 -6.23
C SER A 75 8.99 -0.78 -7.63
N ARG A 76 8.03 -0.78 -8.56
CA ARG A 76 8.22 -0.20 -9.90
C ARG A 76 8.15 1.33 -9.88
N VAL A 77 7.37 1.88 -8.96
CA VAL A 77 7.22 3.33 -8.78
C VAL A 77 8.36 3.90 -7.94
N VAL A 78 8.85 3.12 -6.98
CA VAL A 78 10.03 3.45 -6.17
C VAL A 78 11.29 3.09 -6.96
N THR A 79 11.95 4.09 -7.54
CA THR A 79 13.20 3.90 -8.29
C THR A 79 14.35 3.46 -7.38
N THR A 80 15.39 2.84 -7.97
CA THR A 80 16.63 2.51 -7.25
C THR A 80 17.27 3.78 -6.67
N GLY A 81 17.47 3.80 -5.35
CA GLY A 81 17.93 4.99 -4.61
C GLY A 81 16.81 5.98 -4.23
N GLY A 82 15.56 5.66 -4.57
CA GLY A 82 14.36 6.37 -4.16
C GLY A 82 13.84 5.96 -2.77
N PRO A 83 12.64 6.43 -2.40
CA PRO A 83 12.15 6.36 -1.02
C PRO A 83 11.86 4.91 -0.62
N ARG A 84 12.31 4.49 0.57
CA ARG A 84 12.04 3.13 1.06
C ARG A 84 10.56 2.96 1.37
N PHE A 85 9.98 1.82 0.99
CA PHE A 85 8.58 1.54 1.25
C PHE A 85 8.37 0.26 2.08
N SER A 86 7.19 0.16 2.67
CA SER A 86 6.74 -1.00 3.42
C SER A 86 5.24 -1.23 3.22
N VAL A 87 4.83 -2.49 3.32
CA VAL A 87 3.45 -2.94 3.11
C VAL A 87 3.05 -3.77 4.33
N ARG A 88 1.88 -3.51 4.90
CA ARG A 88 1.34 -4.27 6.05
C ARG A 88 -0.15 -4.49 5.94
N LEU A 89 -0.56 -5.71 6.25
CA LEU A 89 -1.95 -6.05 6.61
C LEU A 89 -2.31 -5.50 8.00
N GLY A 90 -3.52 -4.96 8.17
CA GLY A 90 -3.99 -4.61 9.51
C GLY A 90 -5.37 -3.95 9.57
N ASP A 91 -5.99 -4.02 10.77
CA ASP A 91 -7.30 -3.45 11.10
C ASP A 91 -7.22 -2.02 11.70
N HIS A 92 -6.01 -1.46 11.90
CA HIS A 92 -5.79 -0.15 12.50
C HIS A 92 -4.51 0.53 11.98
N PRO A 93 -4.47 1.87 11.92
CA PRO A 93 -3.28 2.62 11.50
C PRO A 93 -2.17 2.43 12.54
N VAL A 94 -1.08 1.81 12.11
CA VAL A 94 0.09 1.61 12.96
C VAL A 94 0.98 2.84 12.89
N TRP A 95 1.47 3.30 14.05
CA TRP A 95 2.38 4.42 14.17
C TRP A 95 3.73 4.11 13.51
N GLU A 96 4.44 5.16 13.05
CA GLU A 96 5.65 5.10 12.21
C GLU A 96 6.78 4.18 12.75
N ASP A 97 6.82 3.90 14.06
CA ASP A 97 7.88 3.09 14.70
C ASP A 97 7.80 1.57 14.43
N ASP A 98 6.67 1.06 13.93
CA ASP A 98 6.45 -0.38 13.79
C ASP A 98 6.72 -0.92 12.38
N TRP A 99 7.05 -0.08 11.40
CA TRP A 99 7.23 -0.53 10.03
C TRP A 99 8.51 -1.37 9.87
N LYS A 100 8.35 -2.64 9.45
CA LYS A 100 9.50 -3.45 9.04
C LYS A 100 9.88 -3.06 7.62
N GLU A 101 11.00 -2.34 7.49
CA GLU A 101 11.59 -2.03 6.19
C GLU A 101 11.95 -3.33 5.46
N ARG A 102 11.54 -3.44 4.20
CA ARG A 102 12.09 -4.42 3.27
C ARG A 102 12.72 -3.64 2.13
N THR A 103 14.00 -3.81 1.89
CA THR A 103 14.66 -3.16 0.75
C THR A 103 14.33 -3.98 -0.50
N PRO A 104 13.88 -3.37 -1.61
CA PRO A 104 13.72 -4.10 -2.86
C PRO A 104 15.07 -4.71 -3.25
N SER A 105 15.11 -6.04 -3.35
CA SER A 105 16.33 -6.76 -3.74
C SER A 105 16.51 -6.66 -5.25
N VAL A 106 17.70 -6.23 -5.68
CA VAL A 106 18.10 -6.16 -7.08
C VAL A 106 18.27 -7.61 -7.60
N ILE A 107 17.61 -7.96 -8.70
CA ILE A 107 17.92 -9.15 -9.52
C ILE A 107 18.67 -8.67 -10.76
#